data_AF-A0A7S0LQZ8-F1
#
_entry.id   AF-A0A7S0LQZ8-F1
#
_cell.length_a   1.000
_cell.length_b   1.000
_cell.length_c   1.000
_cell.angle_alpha   90.00
_cell.angle_beta   90.00
_cell.angle_gamma   90.00
#
_symmetry.space_group_name_H-M   'P 1'
#
loop_
_entity.id
_entity.type
_entity.pdbx_description
1 polymer ?
#
loop_
_entity_poly.entity_id
_entity_poly.type
_entity_poly.pdbx_seq_one_letter_code
_entity_poly.pdbx_strand_id
1 'polypeptide(L)'
;GPPLLFSSPPQDTPSDVPTLAPLSLGSPLADRSPSSSARGTDWMDSRNSSIYGGDSFMGGMRKVTSARDLAGYKGSPPVALWPGGAKVAVQIVLNYEEGGENCLLHGDTQSEHLLSEIIGAAPLQNERHANMESMYDYGSRAGFWRLHKMLLKYGVPVTVFAVGMALERNEDAAAAMQDAGWEIASHGYRWIDYQDVAEETERDHISRCVEIHKKLFGKPPAGIYQGKPNIHTRRLVVEQGCFLYDADSYADDLPYWTFEFGRPHLIVPYSLSENDMRFVTPSGWSHGDQFAQHLMDTLDELLEEGH
;
A
#
# COMPACT_ATOMS: atom_id res chain seq x y z
N GLY A 1 45.85 15.97 30.14
CA GLY A 1 46.29 15.14 28.99
C GLY A 1 45.99 15.91 27.72
N PRO A 2 46.85 15.87 26.71
CA PRO A 2 46.87 16.83 25.59
C PRO A 2 45.70 16.66 24.61
N PRO A 3 45.39 17.67 23.78
CA PRO A 3 44.30 17.65 22.81
C PRO A 3 44.72 16.93 21.52
N LEU A 4 43.79 16.15 20.92
CA LEU A 4 43.96 15.54 19.61
C LEU A 4 43.57 16.53 18.51
N LEU A 5 44.54 16.78 17.62
CA LEU A 5 44.45 17.61 16.43
C LEU A 5 43.61 16.92 15.34
N PHE A 6 42.71 17.67 14.72
CA PHE A 6 42.04 17.29 13.47
C PHE A 6 43.03 17.39 12.30
N SER A 7 43.21 16.31 11.55
CA SER A 7 43.92 16.29 10.27
C SER A 7 42.93 16.21 9.10
N SER A 8 43.08 17.14 8.15
CA SER A 8 42.39 17.23 6.86
C SER A 8 42.57 15.98 5.97
N PRO A 9 41.69 15.74 4.97
CA PRO A 9 41.69 14.51 4.18
C PRO A 9 42.75 14.52 3.05
N PRO A 10 43.27 13.36 2.63
CA PRO A 10 44.12 13.27 1.44
C PRO A 10 43.31 13.29 0.14
N GLN A 11 43.85 13.99 -0.85
CA GLN A 11 43.38 14.09 -2.22
C GLN A 11 43.72 12.83 -3.05
N ASP A 12 42.75 12.48 -3.91
CA ASP A 12 42.79 11.81 -5.21
C ASP A 12 43.96 10.90 -5.62
N THR A 13 43.62 9.66 -5.95
CA THR A 13 44.23 8.89 -7.06
C THR A 13 43.13 8.26 -7.92
N PRO A 14 43.32 8.19 -9.26
CA PRO A 14 42.27 7.77 -10.19
C PRO A 14 42.24 6.23 -10.33
N SER A 15 41.04 5.64 -10.29
CA SER A 15 40.82 4.24 -10.66
C SER A 15 39.91 4.15 -11.87
N ASP A 16 40.46 3.54 -12.93
CA ASP A 16 39.79 3.18 -14.17
C ASP A 16 38.61 2.24 -13.91
N VAL A 17 37.40 2.68 -14.27
CA VAL A 17 36.21 1.83 -14.38
C VAL A 17 35.74 1.88 -15.83
N PRO A 18 35.55 0.74 -16.51
CA PRO A 18 35.10 0.72 -17.90
C PRO A 18 33.68 1.27 -18.01
N THR A 19 33.52 2.29 -18.84
CA THR A 19 32.24 2.87 -19.24
C THR A 19 31.44 1.85 -20.04
N LEU A 20 30.33 1.35 -19.48
CA LEU A 20 29.34 0.60 -20.26
C LEU A 20 28.59 1.58 -21.16
N ALA A 21 28.63 1.31 -22.48
CA ALA A 21 27.94 2.09 -23.48
C ALA A 21 26.41 2.03 -23.28
N PRO A 22 25.67 3.15 -23.45
CA PRO A 22 24.22 3.12 -23.39
C PRO A 22 23.65 2.33 -24.56
N LEU A 23 22.71 1.42 -24.25
CA LEU A 23 21.88 0.75 -25.24
C LEU A 23 21.08 1.80 -26.02
N SER A 24 21.32 1.85 -27.32
CA SER A 24 20.58 2.66 -28.30
C SER A 24 19.09 2.29 -28.27
N LEU A 25 18.26 3.14 -27.67
CA LEU A 25 16.82 3.16 -27.92
C LEU A 25 16.60 3.61 -29.37
N GLY A 26 16.13 2.67 -30.21
CA GLY A 26 15.78 2.94 -31.59
C GLY A 26 14.72 4.04 -31.71
N SER A 27 14.92 4.93 -32.67
CA SER A 27 14.00 6.02 -33.01
C SER A 27 12.58 5.51 -33.34
N PRO A 28 11.53 6.26 -32.97
CA PRO A 28 10.15 5.93 -33.34
C PRO A 28 9.91 6.20 -34.83
N LEU A 29 9.42 5.20 -35.55
CA LEU A 29 8.90 5.36 -36.90
C LEU A 29 7.53 6.03 -36.86
N ALA A 30 7.35 6.90 -37.85
CA ALA A 30 6.29 7.87 -37.99
C ALA A 30 4.88 7.29 -38.23
N ASP A 31 3.91 7.99 -37.64
CA ASP A 31 2.68 8.51 -38.24
C ASP A 31 2.06 7.73 -39.41
N ARG A 32 0.94 7.05 -39.11
CA ARG A 32 -0.20 6.91 -40.02
C ARG A 32 -1.52 6.88 -39.25
N SER A 33 -2.19 8.01 -39.23
CA SER A 33 -3.66 8.07 -39.15
C SER A 33 -4.29 7.64 -40.49
N PRO A 34 -5.53 7.14 -40.47
CA PRO A 34 -6.56 7.89 -41.19
C PRO A 34 -7.90 7.98 -40.45
N SER A 35 -8.66 8.97 -40.89
CA SER A 35 -9.88 9.57 -40.37
C SER A 35 -11.18 8.78 -40.58
N SER A 36 -12.16 9.12 -39.71
CA SER A 36 -13.60 9.28 -39.97
C SER A 36 -14.46 8.07 -40.35
N SER A 37 -15.50 7.77 -39.56
CA SER A 37 -16.86 8.32 -39.78
C SER A 37 -17.91 7.61 -38.89
N ALA A 38 -19.01 8.33 -38.66
CA ALA A 38 -20.04 8.11 -37.65
C ALA A 38 -21.17 7.13 -38.05
N ARG A 39 -22.07 6.92 -37.05
CA ARG A 39 -23.39 6.22 -37.02
C ARG A 39 -23.26 4.79 -36.50
N GLY A 40 -23.98 4.32 -35.47
CA GLY A 40 -25.20 4.75 -34.78
C GLY A 40 -26.06 3.50 -34.54
N THR A 41 -26.61 3.31 -33.34
CA THR A 41 -27.77 2.45 -32.95
C THR A 41 -27.76 2.34 -31.41
N ASP A 42 -28.63 3.00 -30.65
CA ASP A 42 -30.07 2.74 -30.47
C ASP A 42 -30.37 1.27 -30.11
N TRP A 43 -30.44 0.99 -28.81
CA TRP A 43 -30.85 -0.31 -28.25
C TRP A 43 -31.89 -0.10 -27.15
N MET A 44 -33.09 0.29 -27.58
CA MET A 44 -34.34 -0.11 -26.94
C MET A 44 -35.23 -0.72 -28.04
N ASP A 45 -35.22 -2.03 -28.18
CA ASP A 45 -36.46 -2.73 -28.56
C ASP A 45 -36.59 -4.04 -27.79
N SER A 46 -37.61 -4.02 -26.94
CA SER A 46 -38.39 -5.14 -26.48
C SER A 46 -38.72 -6.12 -27.61
N ARG A 47 -38.33 -7.39 -27.44
CA ARG A 47 -39.10 -8.60 -27.79
C ARG A 47 -38.18 -9.82 -27.79
N ASN A 48 -38.00 -10.40 -26.61
CA ASN A 48 -37.88 -11.86 -26.49
C ASN A 48 -38.35 -12.31 -25.10
N SER A 49 -39.61 -11.98 -24.79
CA SER A 49 -40.31 -12.44 -23.59
C SER A 49 -40.97 -13.80 -23.87
N SER A 50 -40.24 -14.91 -23.77
CA SER A 50 -40.90 -16.23 -23.61
C SER A 50 -40.01 -17.38 -23.13
N ILE A 51 -38.94 -17.15 -22.34
CA ILE A 51 -38.15 -18.27 -21.75
C ILE A 51 -38.08 -18.22 -20.21
N TYR A 52 -38.68 -17.23 -19.55
CA TYR A 52 -38.72 -17.19 -18.08
C TYR A 52 -40.15 -17.27 -17.56
N GLY A 53 -40.65 -18.49 -17.43
CA GLY A 53 -41.78 -18.82 -16.57
C GLY A 53 -41.26 -19.40 -15.25
N GLY A 54 -41.71 -18.83 -14.13
CA GLY A 54 -41.76 -19.52 -12.83
C GLY A 54 -40.64 -19.16 -11.83
N ASP A 55 -40.96 -18.23 -10.92
CA ASP A 55 -40.76 -18.34 -9.46
C ASP A 55 -39.49 -19.00 -8.88
N SER A 56 -38.30 -18.81 -9.47
CA SER A 56 -37.05 -19.31 -8.86
C SER A 56 -35.86 -18.34 -8.82
N PHE A 57 -36.00 -17.10 -9.29
CA PHE A 57 -34.86 -16.16 -9.38
C PHE A 57 -34.69 -15.17 -8.21
N MET A 58 -35.55 -15.24 -7.18
CA MET A 58 -35.41 -14.46 -5.94
C MET A 58 -35.15 -15.34 -4.70
N GLY A 59 -34.56 -16.52 -4.89
CA GLY A 59 -34.09 -17.39 -3.82
C GLY A 59 -32.59 -17.22 -3.58
N GLY A 60 -32.13 -16.04 -3.16
CA GLY A 60 -30.70 -15.86 -2.91
C GLY A 60 -30.16 -14.44 -2.81
N MET A 61 -30.97 -13.44 -2.44
CA MET A 61 -30.36 -12.31 -1.74
C MET A 61 -29.87 -12.88 -0.40
N ARG A 62 -28.60 -13.29 -0.35
CA ARG A 62 -27.92 -13.49 0.93
C ARG A 62 -28.17 -12.21 1.70
N LYS A 63 -28.90 -12.31 2.82
CA LYS A 63 -28.80 -11.29 3.88
C LYS A 63 -27.32 -10.98 4.00
N VAL A 64 -26.95 -9.71 4.05
CA VAL A 64 -25.61 -9.29 4.47
C VAL A 64 -25.42 -9.91 5.85
N THR A 65 -24.78 -11.07 5.88
CA THR A 65 -24.28 -11.67 7.08
C THR A 65 -22.84 -11.25 7.12
N SER A 66 -22.46 -10.53 8.16
CA SER A 66 -21.08 -10.27 8.59
C SER A 66 -20.35 -11.58 8.95
N ALA A 67 -20.51 -12.61 8.13
CA ALA A 67 -20.07 -13.96 8.38
C ALA A 67 -18.75 -14.14 7.65
N ARG A 68 -17.71 -14.45 8.44
CA ARG A 68 -16.38 -14.75 7.93
C ARG A 68 -16.43 -15.88 6.91
N ASP A 69 -15.79 -15.69 5.76
CA ASP A 69 -15.51 -16.78 4.83
C ASP A 69 -14.26 -17.53 5.31
N LEU A 70 -14.48 -18.67 5.98
CA LEU A 70 -13.39 -19.55 6.43
C LEU A 70 -12.94 -20.53 5.33
N ALA A 71 -13.70 -20.60 4.24
CA ALA A 71 -13.51 -21.61 3.21
C ALA A 71 -12.60 -21.10 2.09
N GLY A 72 -12.71 -19.80 1.73
CA GLY A 72 -11.92 -19.19 0.66
C GLY A 72 -11.97 -20.03 -0.62
N TYR A 73 -10.80 -20.36 -1.15
CA TYR A 73 -10.64 -21.23 -2.33
C TYR A 73 -10.86 -22.74 -2.08
N LYS A 74 -11.13 -23.18 -0.85
CA LYS A 74 -11.46 -24.58 -0.50
C LYS A 74 -10.39 -25.60 -0.91
N GLY A 75 -9.12 -25.22 -0.83
CA GLY A 75 -8.00 -26.04 -1.29
C GLY A 75 -7.92 -26.20 -2.80
N SER A 76 -8.57 -25.32 -3.56
CA SER A 76 -8.52 -25.29 -5.03
C SER A 76 -8.36 -23.84 -5.51
N PRO A 77 -7.22 -23.20 -5.20
CA PRO A 77 -6.94 -21.84 -5.67
C PRO A 77 -6.96 -21.76 -7.20
N PRO A 78 -7.36 -20.62 -7.78
CA PRO A 78 -7.29 -20.42 -9.21
C PRO A 78 -5.83 -20.41 -9.67
N VAL A 79 -5.57 -20.85 -10.89
CA VAL A 79 -4.25 -20.72 -11.52
C VAL A 79 -3.99 -19.24 -11.78
N ALA A 80 -2.99 -18.69 -11.10
CA ALA A 80 -2.59 -17.30 -11.27
C ALA A 80 -1.73 -17.16 -12.53
N LEU A 81 -2.35 -16.69 -13.61
CA LEU A 81 -1.68 -16.50 -14.91
C LEU A 81 -0.81 -15.23 -14.91
N TRP A 82 0.23 -15.22 -14.07
CA TRP A 82 1.09 -14.05 -13.94
C TRP A 82 1.82 -13.72 -15.24
N PRO A 83 2.09 -12.42 -15.50
CA PRO A 83 2.80 -12.00 -16.70
C PRO A 83 4.14 -12.73 -16.87
N GLY A 84 4.45 -13.11 -18.11
CA GLY A 84 5.70 -13.80 -18.43
C GLY A 84 5.80 -15.25 -17.92
N GLY A 85 4.70 -15.82 -17.42
CA GLY A 85 4.72 -17.16 -16.82
C GLY A 85 5.46 -17.18 -15.49
N ALA A 86 5.48 -16.05 -14.77
CA ALA A 86 6.04 -15.97 -13.43
C ALA A 86 5.27 -16.92 -12.50
N LYS A 87 6.01 -17.62 -11.64
CA LYS A 87 5.42 -18.52 -10.64
C LYS A 87 4.86 -17.77 -9.42
N VAL A 88 5.51 -16.67 -9.07
CA VAL A 88 5.20 -15.82 -7.92
C VAL A 88 5.23 -14.37 -8.35
N ALA A 89 4.27 -13.59 -7.88
CA ALA A 89 4.27 -12.13 -7.99
C ALA A 89 4.73 -11.55 -6.65
N VAL A 90 5.90 -10.90 -6.62
CA VAL A 90 6.41 -10.22 -5.42
C VAL A 90 6.02 -8.76 -5.48
N GLN A 91 5.32 -8.28 -4.45
CA GLN A 91 4.90 -6.89 -4.32
C GLN A 91 5.58 -6.27 -3.09
N ILE A 92 6.39 -5.24 -3.32
CA ILE A 92 7.13 -4.55 -2.26
C ILE A 92 6.34 -3.32 -1.81
N VAL A 93 5.94 -3.30 -0.53
CA VAL A 93 5.26 -2.17 0.10
C VAL A 93 6.24 -1.33 0.90
N LEU A 94 6.19 -0.01 0.72
CA LEU A 94 6.79 0.96 1.63
C LEU A 94 5.69 1.74 2.34
N ASN A 95 5.58 1.61 3.66
CA ASN A 95 4.67 2.46 4.44
C ASN A 95 5.31 3.86 4.60
N TYR A 96 4.50 4.91 4.46
CA TYR A 96 4.90 6.29 4.73
C TYR A 96 3.88 6.92 5.68
N GLU A 97 4.22 6.89 6.96
CA GLU A 97 3.30 7.17 8.07
C GLU A 97 3.74 8.40 8.88
N GLU A 98 5.01 8.76 8.77
CA GLU A 98 5.70 9.74 9.57
C GLU A 98 5.18 11.17 9.34
N GLY A 99 4.59 11.74 10.40
CA GLY A 99 3.84 12.99 10.38
C GLY A 99 2.32 12.80 10.35
N GLY A 100 1.84 11.56 10.34
CA GLY A 100 0.41 11.19 10.36
C GLY A 100 -0.02 10.39 11.59
N GLU A 101 0.91 9.97 12.44
CA GLU A 101 0.73 9.20 13.68
C GLU A 101 0.02 9.98 14.80
N ASN A 102 -0.21 9.35 15.95
CA ASN A 102 -0.79 10.03 17.12
C ASN A 102 0.15 11.12 17.67
N CYS A 103 -0.33 12.36 17.68
CA CYS A 103 0.39 13.48 18.27
C CYS A 103 -0.59 14.56 18.70
N LEU A 104 -0.32 15.21 19.84
CA LEU A 104 -1.11 16.37 20.28
C LEU A 104 -1.11 17.51 19.26
N LEU A 105 -0.05 17.64 18.44
CA LEU A 105 0.01 18.63 17.36
C LEU A 105 -0.99 18.34 16.23
N HIS A 106 -1.54 17.13 16.17
CA HIS A 106 -2.54 16.68 15.21
C HIS A 106 -3.97 16.75 15.77
N GLY A 107 -4.11 17.16 17.05
CA GLY A 107 -5.39 17.22 17.76
C GLY A 107 -5.76 15.94 18.50
N ASP A 108 -4.84 14.97 18.60
CA ASP A 108 -5.08 13.74 19.36
C ASP A 108 -4.91 13.96 20.87
N THR A 109 -5.53 13.11 21.68
CA THR A 109 -5.47 13.20 23.15
C THR A 109 -4.27 12.47 23.75
N GLN A 110 -3.44 11.82 22.93
CA GLN A 110 -2.29 11.04 23.39
C GLN A 110 -1.14 11.02 22.39
N SER A 111 0.05 10.68 22.87
CA SER A 111 1.21 10.42 22.01
C SER A 111 1.11 9.05 21.30
N GLU A 112 1.86 8.91 20.21
CA GLU A 112 2.12 7.60 19.61
C GLU A 112 2.89 6.67 20.57
N HIS A 113 2.67 5.37 20.39
CA HIS A 113 3.21 4.29 21.20
C HIS A 113 3.51 3.01 20.40
N LEU A 114 3.12 2.96 19.13
CA LEU A 114 3.37 1.83 18.24
C LEU A 114 4.64 2.04 17.40
N LEU A 115 5.12 0.92 16.84
CA LEU A 115 6.16 0.82 15.81
C LEU A 115 7.36 1.76 15.99
N SER A 116 7.98 1.68 17.16
CA SER A 116 9.18 2.46 17.49
C SER A 116 10.20 1.61 18.22
N GLU A 117 11.41 2.13 18.40
CA GLU A 117 12.46 1.44 19.16
C GLU A 117 12.10 1.27 20.65
N ILE A 118 11.10 2.01 21.16
CA ILE A 118 10.58 1.85 22.53
C ILE A 118 9.50 0.76 22.53
N ILE A 119 9.94 -0.49 22.47
CA ILE A 119 9.04 -1.65 22.48
C ILE A 119 8.23 -1.66 23.78
N GLY A 120 6.89 -1.70 23.65
CA GLY A 120 5.98 -1.66 24.79
C GLY A 120 5.77 -0.27 25.39
N ALA A 121 6.07 0.79 24.63
CA ALA A 121 5.65 2.14 25.00
C ALA A 121 4.15 2.19 25.31
N ALA A 122 3.79 2.95 26.34
CA ALA A 122 2.41 3.31 26.63
C ALA A 122 2.14 4.72 26.09
N PRO A 123 0.93 5.01 25.60
CA PRO A 123 0.58 6.34 25.14
C PRO A 123 0.57 7.34 26.30
N LEU A 124 1.28 8.46 26.15
CA LEU A 124 1.26 9.54 27.13
C LEU A 124 0.00 10.37 26.92
N GLN A 125 -0.90 10.39 27.91
CA GLN A 125 -2.17 11.12 27.83
C GLN A 125 -1.93 12.63 27.98
N ASN A 126 -2.50 13.42 27.08
CA ASN A 126 -2.40 14.88 27.03
C ASN A 126 -0.96 15.44 27.05
N GLU A 127 0.01 14.64 26.62
CA GLU A 127 1.42 15.00 26.62
C GLU A 127 2.08 14.58 25.30
N ARG A 128 3.09 15.34 24.89
CA ARG A 128 3.95 14.98 23.77
C ARG A 128 5.03 14.00 24.22
N HIS A 129 5.40 13.07 23.34
CA HIS A 129 6.46 12.11 23.61
C HIS A 129 7.66 12.38 22.69
N ALA A 130 8.56 13.28 23.10
CA ALA A 130 9.65 13.78 22.27
C ALA A 130 10.55 12.69 21.67
N ASN A 131 10.83 11.62 22.43
CA ASN A 131 11.59 10.49 21.91
C ASN A 131 10.85 9.80 20.75
N MET A 132 9.54 9.55 20.92
CA MET A 132 8.69 8.96 19.87
C MET A 132 8.68 9.81 18.61
N GLU A 133 8.39 11.10 18.77
CA GLU A 133 8.38 12.03 17.64
C GLU A 133 9.73 12.04 16.91
N SER A 134 10.85 12.05 17.64
CA SER A 134 12.18 12.03 16.98
C SER A 134 12.50 10.73 16.24
N MET A 135 11.92 9.60 16.65
CA MET A 135 12.06 8.31 15.94
C MET A 135 11.22 8.30 14.65
N TYR A 136 10.00 8.83 14.69
CA TYR A 136 9.20 9.05 13.48
C TYR A 136 9.87 10.07 12.54
N ASP A 137 10.44 11.15 13.07
CA ASP A 137 11.22 12.09 12.27
C ASP A 137 12.38 11.41 11.52
N TYR A 138 13.01 10.38 12.10
CA TYR A 138 14.08 9.65 11.41
C TYR A 138 13.60 8.97 10.12
N GLY A 139 12.40 8.38 10.13
CA GLY A 139 11.80 7.74 8.97
C GLY A 139 11.64 8.72 7.80
N SER A 140 11.01 9.87 8.04
CA SER A 140 10.80 10.90 7.01
C SER A 140 12.09 11.64 6.59
N ARG A 141 13.01 11.90 7.53
CA ARG A 141 14.22 12.71 7.28
C ARG A 141 15.37 11.92 6.68
N ALA A 142 15.46 10.61 6.94
CA ALA A 142 16.62 9.80 6.57
C ALA A 142 16.26 8.39 6.08
N GLY A 143 15.35 7.69 6.75
CA GLY A 143 14.94 6.32 6.43
C GLY A 143 14.42 6.22 4.99
N PHE A 144 13.41 7.03 4.68
CA PHE A 144 12.81 7.12 3.35
C PHE A 144 13.85 7.33 2.24
N TRP A 145 14.73 8.33 2.38
CA TRP A 145 15.73 8.64 1.35
C TRP A 145 16.78 7.54 1.15
N ARG A 146 17.06 6.75 2.19
CA ARG A 146 17.95 5.59 2.08
C ARG A 146 17.28 4.47 1.29
N LEU A 147 16.03 4.16 1.61
CA LEU A 147 15.24 3.14 0.91
C LEU A 147 14.96 3.56 -0.53
N HIS A 148 14.58 4.81 -0.78
CA HIS A 148 14.36 5.38 -2.11
C HIS A 148 15.58 5.21 -3.03
N LYS A 149 16.77 5.62 -2.57
CA LYS A 149 18.01 5.43 -3.34
C LYS A 149 18.32 3.95 -3.60
N MET A 150 18.07 3.08 -2.63
CA MET A 150 18.32 1.64 -2.76
C MET A 150 17.37 1.00 -3.77
N LEU A 151 16.07 1.23 -3.63
CA LEU A 151 15.02 0.64 -4.47
C LEU A 151 15.15 1.11 -5.93
N LEU A 152 15.47 2.40 -6.14
CA LEU A 152 15.80 2.92 -7.47
C LEU A 152 17.06 2.27 -8.07
N LYS A 153 18.12 2.10 -7.27
CA LYS A 153 19.37 1.45 -7.73
C LYS A 153 19.11 0.03 -8.26
N TYR A 154 18.19 -0.71 -7.65
CA TYR A 154 17.83 -2.07 -8.09
C TYR A 154 16.68 -2.11 -9.11
N GLY A 155 16.10 -0.97 -9.47
CA GLY A 155 14.97 -0.89 -10.42
C GLY A 155 13.72 -1.61 -9.93
N VAL A 156 13.51 -1.69 -8.60
CA VAL A 156 12.38 -2.40 -8.00
C VAL A 156 11.16 -1.46 -8.01
N PRO A 157 10.03 -1.86 -8.63
CA PRO A 157 8.78 -1.13 -8.50
C PRO A 157 8.22 -1.30 -7.09
N VAL A 158 7.65 -0.23 -6.53
CA VAL A 158 7.16 -0.17 -5.15
C VAL A 158 5.73 0.35 -5.16
N THR A 159 4.90 -0.18 -4.27
CA THR A 159 3.66 0.48 -3.86
C THR A 159 3.90 1.15 -2.51
N VAL A 160 3.66 2.44 -2.43
CA VAL A 160 3.71 3.18 -1.18
C VAL A 160 2.33 3.15 -0.56
N PHE A 161 2.23 2.69 0.70
CA PHE A 161 1.06 2.92 1.53
C PHE A 161 1.27 4.23 2.27
N ALA A 162 0.70 5.30 1.72
CA ALA A 162 0.97 6.66 2.18
C ALA A 162 -0.19 7.26 2.97
N VAL A 163 0.10 7.69 4.20
CA VAL A 163 -0.85 8.38 5.07
C VAL A 163 -1.06 9.79 4.54
N GLY A 164 -2.32 10.19 4.34
CA GLY A 164 -2.66 11.48 3.72
C GLY A 164 -2.05 12.68 4.44
N MET A 165 -2.11 12.72 5.78
CA MET A 165 -1.48 13.80 6.55
C MET A 165 0.05 13.83 6.40
N ALA A 166 0.71 12.68 6.34
CA ALA A 166 2.16 12.59 6.13
C ALA A 166 2.56 13.16 4.76
N LEU A 167 1.78 12.84 3.71
CA LEU A 167 1.97 13.41 2.37
C LEU A 167 1.82 14.94 2.37
N GLU A 168 0.82 15.50 3.06
CA GLU A 168 0.63 16.96 3.16
C GLU A 168 1.81 17.67 3.86
N ARG A 169 2.51 16.97 4.76
CA ARG A 169 3.63 17.53 5.53
C ARG A 169 4.98 17.43 4.82
N ASN A 170 5.12 16.51 3.87
CA ASN A 170 6.36 16.28 3.16
C ASN A 170 6.14 16.11 1.65
N GLU A 171 5.85 17.24 1.00
CA GLU A 171 5.64 17.29 -0.45
C GLU A 171 6.90 16.87 -1.24
N ASP A 172 8.11 17.04 -0.68
CA ASP A 172 9.35 16.58 -1.31
C ASP A 172 9.42 15.05 -1.40
N ALA A 173 9.03 14.34 -0.34
CA ALA A 173 8.94 12.87 -0.36
C ALA A 173 7.84 12.41 -1.32
N ALA A 174 6.68 13.08 -1.32
CA ALA A 174 5.59 12.78 -2.25
C ALA A 174 6.02 12.94 -3.72
N ALA A 175 6.74 14.03 -4.04
CA ALA A 175 7.31 14.25 -5.37
C ALA A 175 8.33 13.16 -5.73
N ALA A 176 9.22 12.79 -4.81
CA ALA A 176 10.21 11.74 -5.03
C ALA A 176 9.59 10.35 -5.30
N MET A 177 8.46 10.03 -4.65
CA MET A 177 7.70 8.80 -4.93
C MET A 177 7.07 8.85 -6.34
N GLN A 178 6.50 9.99 -6.73
CA GLN A 178 5.91 10.18 -8.05
C GLN A 178 6.97 10.11 -9.16
N ASP A 179 8.10 10.79 -8.99
CA ASP A 179 9.22 10.80 -9.95
C ASP A 179 9.85 9.40 -10.11
N ALA A 180 9.83 8.58 -9.05
CA ALA A 180 10.26 7.19 -9.09
C ALA A 180 9.29 6.28 -9.89
N GLY A 181 8.11 6.78 -10.26
CA GLY A 181 7.08 6.00 -10.94
C GLY A 181 6.45 4.93 -10.05
N TRP A 182 6.53 5.10 -8.73
CA TRP A 182 5.91 4.19 -7.77
C TRP A 182 4.39 4.35 -7.75
N GLU A 183 3.68 3.28 -7.40
CA GLU A 183 2.28 3.41 -7.02
C GLU A 183 2.21 4.09 -5.66
N ILE A 184 1.30 5.06 -5.49
CA ILE A 184 1.03 5.71 -4.20
C ILE A 184 -0.42 5.40 -3.86
N ALA A 185 -0.62 4.38 -3.02
CA ALA A 185 -1.92 3.95 -2.52
C ALA A 185 -2.23 4.65 -1.19
N SER A 186 -3.52 4.70 -0.85
CA SER A 186 -3.96 5.31 0.39
C SER A 186 -3.59 4.44 1.58
N HIS A 187 -3.01 5.04 2.62
CA HIS A 187 -2.91 4.45 3.95
C HIS A 187 -3.85 5.15 4.97
N GLY A 188 -5.02 5.59 4.49
CA GLY A 188 -5.94 6.45 5.25
C GLY A 188 -5.42 7.89 5.40
N TYR A 189 -6.21 8.77 6.03
CA TYR A 189 -5.79 10.16 6.28
C TYR A 189 -4.87 10.27 7.51
N ARG A 190 -5.17 9.51 8.56
CA ARG A 190 -4.43 9.43 9.83
C ARG A 190 -3.97 8.00 10.08
N TRP A 191 -2.80 7.85 10.68
CA TRP A 191 -2.29 6.57 11.14
C TRP A 191 -2.67 6.32 12.60
N ILE A 192 -3.94 6.00 12.83
CA ILE A 192 -4.52 5.75 14.16
C ILE A 192 -5.30 4.43 14.15
N ASP A 193 -5.72 3.97 15.32
CA ASP A 193 -6.65 2.85 15.42
C ASP A 193 -8.08 3.33 15.12
N TYR A 194 -8.72 2.76 14.10
CA TYR A 194 -10.09 3.13 13.71
C TYR A 194 -11.16 2.33 14.45
N GLN A 195 -10.79 1.40 15.35
CA GLN A 195 -11.73 0.52 16.07
C GLN A 195 -12.92 1.27 16.70
N ASP A 196 -12.66 2.43 17.31
CA ASP A 196 -13.67 3.25 18.00
C ASP A 196 -13.91 4.62 17.35
N VAL A 197 -13.38 4.83 16.13
CA VAL A 197 -13.63 6.07 15.38
C VAL A 197 -15.07 6.07 14.87
N ALA A 198 -15.77 7.19 15.06
CA ALA A 198 -17.14 7.35 14.56
C ALA A 198 -17.19 7.22 13.03
N GLU A 199 -18.21 6.54 12.51
CA GLU A 199 -18.35 6.27 11.07
C GLU A 199 -18.27 7.54 10.20
N GLU A 200 -18.92 8.63 10.61
CA GLU A 200 -18.88 9.93 9.91
C GLU A 200 -17.43 10.44 9.80
N THR A 201 -16.68 10.37 10.89
CA THR A 201 -15.27 10.79 10.93
C THR A 201 -14.39 9.91 10.05
N GLU A 202 -14.58 8.59 10.08
CA GLU A 202 -13.82 7.68 9.23
C GLU A 202 -14.12 7.90 7.74
N ARG A 203 -15.39 8.11 7.40
CA ARG A 203 -15.81 8.47 6.03
C ARG A 203 -15.15 9.77 5.56
N ASP A 204 -15.12 10.78 6.42
CA ASP A 204 -14.43 12.05 6.14
C ASP A 204 -12.92 11.85 5.98
N HIS A 205 -12.29 11.01 6.80
CA HIS A 205 -10.87 10.68 6.67
C HIS A 205 -10.56 9.98 5.34
N ILE A 206 -11.37 8.99 4.93
CA ILE A 206 -11.21 8.31 3.64
C ILE A 206 -11.33 9.32 2.49
N SER A 207 -12.41 10.11 2.49
CA SER A 207 -12.66 11.14 1.47
C SER A 207 -11.51 12.17 1.40
N ARG A 208 -11.04 12.64 2.56
CA ARG A 208 -9.93 13.60 2.64
C ARG A 208 -8.64 13.04 2.05
N CYS A 209 -8.31 11.78 2.32
CA CYS A 209 -7.12 11.16 1.76
C CYS A 209 -7.21 11.05 0.22
N VAL A 210 -8.40 10.76 -0.32
CA VAL A 210 -8.66 10.77 -1.77
C VAL A 210 -8.44 12.17 -2.36
N GLU A 211 -8.92 13.23 -1.72
CA GLU A 211 -8.72 14.61 -2.20
C GLU A 211 -7.25 15.04 -2.13
N ILE A 212 -6.50 14.62 -1.11
CA ILE A 212 -5.05 14.87 -1.01
C ILE A 212 -4.31 14.22 -2.20
N HIS A 213 -4.63 12.97 -2.53
CA HIS A 213 -4.04 12.29 -3.69
C HIS A 213 -4.38 12.99 -5.01
N LYS A 214 -5.63 13.45 -5.18
CA LYS A 214 -6.01 14.24 -6.37
C LYS A 214 -5.21 15.53 -6.47
N LYS A 215 -5.01 16.22 -5.34
CA LYS A 215 -4.24 17.47 -5.27
C LYS A 215 -2.76 17.24 -5.61
N LEU A 216 -2.13 16.22 -5.03
CA LEU A 216 -0.69 15.98 -5.18
C LEU A 216 -0.35 15.26 -6.49
N PHE A 217 -1.20 14.33 -6.94
CA PHE A 217 -0.88 13.40 -8.02
C PHE A 217 -1.82 13.48 -9.23
N GLY A 218 -2.82 14.37 -9.18
CA GLY A 218 -3.78 14.59 -10.28
C GLY A 218 -4.84 13.49 -10.43
N LYS A 219 -4.83 12.46 -9.59
CA LYS A 219 -5.75 11.31 -9.64
C LYS A 219 -6.01 10.74 -8.23
N PRO A 220 -7.16 10.09 -8.00
CA PRO A 220 -7.39 9.36 -6.74
C PRO A 220 -6.43 8.16 -6.62
N PRO A 221 -6.19 7.64 -5.40
CA PRO A 221 -5.43 6.42 -5.20
C PRO A 221 -6.22 5.22 -5.75
N ALA A 222 -5.50 4.26 -6.34
CA ALA A 222 -6.10 3.04 -6.87
C ALA A 222 -6.38 2.01 -5.77
N GLY A 223 -5.54 1.94 -4.75
CA GLY A 223 -5.68 1.04 -3.60
C GLY A 223 -5.82 1.76 -2.27
N ILE A 224 -6.29 1.03 -1.27
CA ILE A 224 -6.27 1.45 0.13
C ILE A 224 -5.87 0.31 1.05
N TYR A 225 -5.11 0.64 2.08
CA TYR A 225 -4.87 -0.18 3.25
C TYR A 225 -5.12 0.69 4.47
N GLN A 226 -6.09 0.39 5.32
CA GLN A 226 -6.32 1.14 6.55
C GLN A 226 -5.39 0.68 7.67
N GLY A 227 -5.01 -0.61 7.66
CA GLY A 227 -4.09 -1.28 8.58
C GLY A 227 -4.69 -1.59 9.94
N LYS A 228 -5.27 -0.58 10.59
CA LYS A 228 -6.01 -0.71 11.84
C LYS A 228 -7.50 -0.39 11.62
N PRO A 229 -8.21 -1.16 10.76
CA PRO A 229 -9.61 -0.92 10.42
C PRO A 229 -10.55 -1.34 11.55
N ASN A 230 -11.80 -0.88 11.47
CA ASN A 230 -12.93 -1.48 12.18
C ASN A 230 -13.80 -2.32 11.21
N ILE A 231 -14.88 -2.93 11.71
CA ILE A 231 -15.75 -3.81 10.90
C ILE A 231 -16.54 -3.07 9.81
N HIS A 232 -16.60 -1.74 9.86
CA HIS A 232 -17.28 -0.89 8.89
C HIS A 232 -16.35 -0.31 7.82
N THR A 233 -15.04 -0.24 8.08
CA THR A 233 -14.04 0.36 7.18
C THR A 233 -14.20 -0.10 5.74
N ARG A 234 -14.25 -1.41 5.48
CA ARG A 234 -14.34 -1.93 4.10
C ARG A 234 -15.63 -1.50 3.40
N ARG A 235 -16.75 -1.42 4.13
CA ARG A 235 -17.99 -0.88 3.57
C ARG A 235 -17.82 0.57 3.14
N LEU A 236 -17.18 1.40 3.97
CA LEU A 236 -16.90 2.81 3.66
C LEU A 236 -15.98 2.96 2.45
N VAL A 237 -14.97 2.10 2.33
CA VAL A 237 -14.08 2.03 1.16
C VAL A 237 -14.86 1.72 -0.12
N VAL A 238 -15.74 0.72 -0.09
CA VAL A 238 -16.55 0.35 -1.25
C VAL A 238 -17.56 1.45 -1.61
N GLU A 239 -18.14 2.12 -0.61
CA GLU A 239 -19.04 3.26 -0.79
C GLU A 239 -18.33 4.49 -1.39
N GLN A 240 -17.07 4.77 -1.01
CA GLN A 240 -16.24 5.83 -1.61
C GLN A 240 -16.04 5.61 -3.12
N GLY A 241 -15.93 4.35 -3.54
CA GLY A 241 -16.14 3.92 -4.92
C GLY A 241 -15.01 4.18 -5.92
N CYS A 242 -13.93 4.85 -5.52
CA CYS A 242 -12.76 5.12 -6.37
C CYS A 242 -11.67 4.03 -6.32
N PHE A 243 -11.69 3.17 -5.30
CA PHE A 243 -10.67 2.14 -5.10
C PHE A 243 -10.93 0.90 -5.98
N LEU A 244 -9.86 0.43 -6.62
CA LEU A 244 -9.82 -0.85 -7.34
C LEU A 244 -9.65 -2.03 -6.38
N TYR A 245 -8.88 -1.84 -5.31
CA TYR A 245 -8.63 -2.85 -4.29
C TYR A 245 -8.54 -2.27 -2.87
N ASP A 246 -8.81 -3.11 -1.87
CA ASP A 246 -8.33 -2.92 -0.49
C ASP A 246 -7.39 -4.05 -0.06
N ALA A 247 -6.49 -3.73 0.87
CA ALA A 247 -5.51 -4.67 1.41
C ALA A 247 -5.72 -4.98 2.90
N ASP A 248 -6.89 -4.64 3.46
CA ASP A 248 -7.22 -4.87 4.88
C ASP A 248 -7.62 -6.34 5.15
N SER A 249 -6.81 -7.27 4.67
CA SER A 249 -6.99 -8.71 4.80
C SER A 249 -5.64 -9.40 4.82
N TYR A 250 -5.52 -10.43 5.65
CA TYR A 250 -4.33 -11.27 5.80
C TYR A 250 -4.66 -12.76 5.58
N ALA A 251 -5.70 -13.03 4.79
CA ALA A 251 -6.43 -14.30 4.82
C ALA A 251 -6.16 -15.25 3.65
N ASP A 252 -5.30 -14.88 2.70
CA ASP A 252 -5.03 -15.68 1.50
C ASP A 252 -3.71 -15.24 0.85
N ASP A 253 -3.10 -16.12 0.03
CA ASP A 253 -1.89 -15.85 -0.75
C ASP A 253 -2.21 -15.29 -2.14
N LEU A 254 -3.49 -15.30 -2.54
CA LEU A 254 -3.98 -14.77 -3.80
C LEU A 254 -5.03 -13.66 -3.59
N PRO A 255 -5.10 -12.68 -4.51
CA PRO A 255 -6.22 -11.74 -4.54
C PRO A 255 -7.57 -12.45 -4.70
N TYR A 256 -8.62 -11.95 -4.06
CA TYR A 256 -9.97 -12.53 -4.15
C TYR A 256 -11.05 -11.45 -4.15
N TRP A 257 -12.24 -11.78 -4.65
CA TRP A 257 -13.35 -10.83 -4.74
C TRP A 257 -14.29 -10.96 -3.53
N THR A 258 -14.71 -9.82 -2.97
CA THR A 258 -15.88 -9.73 -2.10
C THR A 258 -17.06 -9.07 -2.83
N PHE A 259 -18.28 -9.44 -2.44
CA PHE A 259 -19.53 -8.93 -3.02
C PHE A 259 -20.49 -8.39 -1.93
N GLU A 260 -20.01 -8.24 -0.70
CA GLU A 260 -20.84 -7.94 0.48
C GLU A 260 -21.53 -6.57 0.44
N PHE A 261 -20.94 -5.60 -0.27
CA PHE A 261 -21.35 -4.19 -0.23
C PHE A 261 -21.96 -3.72 -1.55
N GLY A 262 -22.74 -4.58 -2.20
CA GLY A 262 -23.57 -4.24 -3.37
C GLY A 262 -22.81 -4.12 -4.71
N ARG A 263 -21.48 -4.23 -4.71
CA ARG A 263 -20.64 -4.30 -5.91
C ARG A 263 -19.45 -5.24 -5.68
N PRO A 264 -18.88 -5.84 -6.74
CA PRO A 264 -17.61 -6.54 -6.64
C PRO A 264 -16.50 -5.58 -6.17
N HIS A 265 -15.72 -6.01 -5.20
CA HIS A 265 -14.53 -5.31 -4.74
C HIS A 265 -13.37 -6.29 -4.57
N LEU A 266 -12.19 -5.93 -5.06
CA LEU A 266 -11.02 -6.80 -5.03
C LEU A 266 -10.30 -6.64 -3.70
N ILE A 267 -9.99 -7.75 -3.06
CA ILE A 267 -9.08 -7.82 -1.93
C ILE A 267 -7.73 -8.28 -2.45
N VAL A 268 -6.68 -7.52 -2.16
CA VAL A 268 -5.29 -7.92 -2.39
C VAL A 268 -4.67 -8.08 -1.00
N PRO A 269 -4.59 -9.31 -0.45
CA PRO A 269 -4.13 -9.51 0.91
C PRO A 269 -2.74 -8.93 1.16
N TYR A 270 -2.54 -8.38 2.36
CA TYR A 270 -1.24 -7.90 2.85
C TYR A 270 -0.66 -8.88 3.89
N SER A 271 0.50 -8.56 4.45
CA SER A 271 1.19 -9.40 5.43
C SER A 271 1.63 -8.63 6.68
N LEU A 272 1.47 -9.28 7.83
CA LEU A 272 2.07 -8.89 9.12
C LEU A 272 3.24 -9.83 9.51
N SER A 273 3.50 -10.90 8.75
CA SER A 273 4.63 -11.82 8.96
C SER A 273 5.86 -11.38 8.17
N GLU A 274 5.72 -11.20 6.85
CA GLU A 274 6.75 -10.70 5.93
C GLU A 274 6.88 -9.17 6.03
N ASN A 275 7.01 -8.67 7.25
CA ASN A 275 6.90 -7.27 7.58
C ASN A 275 7.99 -6.83 8.56
N ASP A 276 8.63 -5.69 8.30
CA ASP A 276 9.70 -5.16 9.14
C ASP A 276 9.19 -4.58 10.46
N MET A 277 7.88 -4.32 10.59
CA MET A 277 7.23 -4.00 11.87
C MET A 277 7.64 -4.98 12.97
N ARG A 278 7.96 -6.22 12.58
CA ARG A 278 8.38 -7.27 13.51
C ARG A 278 9.64 -6.88 14.26
N PHE A 279 10.58 -6.07 13.73
CA PHE A 279 11.76 -5.59 14.48
C PHE A 279 11.41 -4.85 15.77
N VAL A 280 10.22 -4.26 15.86
CA VAL A 280 9.77 -3.43 16.98
C VAL A 280 8.53 -4.01 17.69
N THR A 281 8.34 -5.34 17.59
CA THR A 281 7.25 -6.06 18.30
C THR A 281 7.78 -7.08 19.32
N PRO A 282 7.02 -7.41 20.39
CA PRO A 282 7.39 -8.50 21.30
C PRO A 282 7.48 -9.84 20.54
N SER A 283 8.67 -10.45 20.47
CA SER A 283 9.01 -11.63 19.62
C SER A 283 9.38 -11.31 18.16
N GLY A 284 9.90 -10.12 17.96
CA GLY A 284 10.46 -9.63 16.70
C GLY A 284 11.77 -10.23 16.25
N TRP A 285 12.20 -9.82 15.06
CA TRP A 285 13.54 -10.09 14.54
C TRP A 285 14.59 -9.36 15.38
N SER A 286 15.70 -10.04 15.71
CA SER A 286 16.79 -9.42 16.46
C SER A 286 17.85 -8.75 15.58
N HIS A 287 17.94 -9.15 14.30
CA HIS A 287 18.88 -8.59 13.32
C HIS A 287 18.42 -8.85 11.88
N GLY A 288 19.08 -8.18 10.92
CA GLY A 288 18.74 -8.23 9.49
C GLY A 288 18.64 -9.65 8.92
N ASP A 289 19.61 -10.54 9.22
CA ASP A 289 19.61 -11.88 8.62
C ASP A 289 18.39 -12.73 8.99
N GLN A 290 17.77 -12.53 10.16
CA GLN A 290 16.53 -13.25 10.49
C GLN A 290 15.38 -12.83 9.59
N PHE A 291 15.24 -11.53 9.35
CA PHE A 291 14.22 -11.02 8.44
C PHE A 291 14.49 -11.47 7.01
N ALA A 292 15.75 -11.38 6.56
CA ALA A 292 16.14 -11.82 5.22
C ALA A 292 15.87 -13.31 5.01
N GLN A 293 16.25 -14.17 5.97
CA GLN A 293 16.00 -15.61 5.88
C GLN A 293 14.51 -15.91 5.84
N HIS A 294 13.71 -15.26 6.69
CA HIS A 294 12.25 -15.43 6.67
C HIS A 294 11.64 -15.10 5.31
N LEU A 295 12.05 -13.99 4.68
CA LEU A 295 11.58 -13.62 3.34
C LEU A 295 12.03 -14.60 2.26
N MET A 296 13.27 -15.11 2.34
CA MET A 296 13.79 -16.11 1.39
C MET A 296 13.04 -17.43 1.52
N ASP A 297 12.83 -17.92 2.75
CA ASP A 297 12.10 -19.17 3.00
C ASP A 297 10.66 -19.09 2.47
N THR A 298 9.96 -17.97 2.71
CA THR A 298 8.60 -17.75 2.18
C THR A 298 8.59 -17.73 0.65
N LEU A 299 9.57 -17.05 0.03
CA LEU A 299 9.65 -17.00 -1.43
C LEU A 299 9.95 -18.37 -2.04
N ASP A 300 10.84 -19.15 -1.43
CA ASP A 300 11.21 -20.49 -1.90
C ASP A 300 9.98 -21.42 -1.90
N GLU A 301 9.19 -21.43 -0.82
CA GLU A 301 7.95 -22.22 -0.75
C GLU A 301 6.95 -21.81 -1.84
N LEU A 302 6.68 -20.51 -1.99
CA LEU A 302 5.73 -20.02 -3.00
C LEU A 302 6.21 -20.33 -4.44
N LEU A 303 7.52 -20.39 -4.68
CA LEU A 303 8.09 -20.79 -5.98
C LEU A 303 7.92 -22.29 -6.25
N GLU A 304 7.91 -23.13 -5.21
CA GLU A 304 7.62 -24.56 -5.31
C GLU A 304 6.15 -24.81 -5.63
N GLU A 305 5.24 -24.07 -5.00
CA GLU A 305 3.79 -24.14 -5.23
C GLU A 305 3.34 -23.51 -6.56
N GLY A 306 4.10 -22.54 -7.10
CA GLY A 306 3.72 -21.83 -8.32
C GLY A 306 3.58 -22.75 -9.55
N HIS A 307 2.40 -22.68 -10.18
CA HIS A 307 1.97 -23.50 -11.32
C HIS A 307 1.57 -22.67 -12.55
#